data_AF-A0A1Y6L036-F1
#
_entry.id   AF-A0A1Y6L036-F1
#
_cell.length_a   1.000
_cell.length_b   1.000
_cell.length_c   1.000
_cell.angle_alpha   90.00
_cell.angle_beta   90.00
_cell.angle_gamma   90.00
#
_symmetry.space_group_name_H-M   'P 1'
#
loop_
_entity.id
_entity.type
_entity.pdbx_description
1 polymer ?
#
loop_
_entity_poly.entity_id
_entity_poly.type
_entity_poly.pdbx_seq_one_letter_code
_entity_poly.pdbx_strand_id
1 'polypeptide(L)'
;MTKYYLRMIGLLTFLAFSTTVQATTAIKTSLTYNGGQKLTSGWFLSSQSRQQQSFDVWQIDSGYAYSVTDNTQLYVSTHLTTSTDYRPTSSGLTSGVKYTVSPRISINSAITSETMNNKTTLGLEFGSQYDVSQKVNVRATVDYAELEQIIELGLGFSF
;
A
#
# COMPACT_ATOMS: atom_id res chain seq x y z
N MET A 1 29.66 -39.04 -31.98
CA MET A 1 30.76 -38.21 -31.44
C MET A 1 30.77 -36.96 -32.30
N THR A 2 30.34 -35.79 -31.85
CA THR A 2 30.98 -34.94 -30.84
C THR A 2 29.94 -33.95 -30.29
N LYS A 3 29.87 -33.79 -28.96
CA LYS A 3 28.96 -32.88 -28.26
C LYS A 3 29.58 -31.47 -28.20
N TYR A 4 28.84 -30.43 -28.57
CA TYR A 4 29.22 -29.04 -28.29
C TYR A 4 28.24 -28.46 -27.26
N TYR A 5 28.73 -28.33 -26.02
CA TYR A 5 28.11 -27.52 -24.98
C TYR A 5 28.52 -26.07 -25.19
N LEU A 6 27.61 -25.21 -25.63
CA LEU A 6 27.82 -23.77 -25.58
C LEU A 6 27.00 -23.22 -24.40
N ARG A 7 27.67 -23.05 -23.25
CA ARG A 7 27.14 -22.32 -22.11
C ARG A 7 27.06 -20.84 -22.49
N MET A 8 25.85 -20.33 -22.75
CA MET A 8 25.63 -18.90 -22.81
C MET A 8 25.44 -18.40 -21.38
N ILE A 9 26.50 -17.81 -20.82
CA ILE A 9 26.44 -17.01 -19.60
C ILE A 9 25.72 -15.72 -19.98
N GLY A 10 24.41 -15.67 -19.73
CA GLY A 10 23.65 -14.43 -19.79
C GLY A 10 24.05 -13.56 -18.61
N LEU A 11 24.92 -12.59 -18.89
CA LEU A 11 25.35 -11.55 -17.96
C LEU A 11 24.10 -10.77 -17.50
N LEU A 12 23.68 -10.98 -16.25
CA LEU A 12 22.58 -10.26 -15.63
C LEU A 12 23.09 -8.88 -15.22
N THR A 13 23.09 -7.93 -16.17
CA THR A 13 23.33 -6.52 -15.85
C THR A 13 22.10 -5.96 -15.15
N PHE A 14 22.07 -6.01 -13.82
CA PHE A 14 21.18 -5.16 -13.02
C PHE A 14 21.64 -3.71 -13.18
N LEU A 15 21.10 -3.01 -14.18
CA LEU A 15 21.06 -1.56 -14.16
C LEU A 15 20.12 -1.17 -13.02
N ALA A 16 20.71 -0.86 -11.87
CA ALA A 16 20.01 -0.24 -10.75
C ALA A 16 19.60 1.18 -11.19
N PHE A 17 18.48 1.29 -11.89
CA PHE A 17 17.73 2.53 -11.88
C PHE A 17 17.16 2.65 -10.46
N SER A 18 17.82 3.45 -9.64
CA SER A 18 17.26 3.94 -8.39
C SER A 18 16.18 4.96 -8.73
N THR A 19 15.06 4.50 -9.29
CA THR A 19 13.82 5.25 -9.17
C THR A 19 13.43 5.13 -7.70
N THR A 20 13.43 6.26 -6.99
CA THR A 20 12.84 6.34 -5.66
C THR A 20 11.33 6.27 -5.84
N VAL A 21 10.83 5.08 -6.19
CA VAL A 21 9.40 4.85 -6.32
C VAL A 21 8.83 4.77 -4.92
N GLN A 22 7.84 5.60 -4.68
CA GLN A 22 7.23 5.74 -3.38
C GLN A 22 6.17 4.66 -3.26
N ALA A 23 6.41 3.71 -2.38
CA ALA A 23 5.41 2.71 -2.08
C ALA A 23 4.19 3.38 -1.43
N THR A 24 3.00 2.91 -1.80
CA THR A 24 1.78 3.21 -1.06
C THR A 24 1.81 2.38 0.21
N THR A 25 1.77 3.02 1.37
CA THR A 25 1.65 2.30 2.62
C THR A 25 0.23 1.77 2.72
N ALA A 26 0.07 0.45 2.85
CA ALA A 26 -1.23 -0.19 3.01
C ALA A 26 -2.10 0.54 4.03
N ILE A 27 -3.28 1.01 3.59
CA ILE A 27 -4.20 1.79 4.43
C ILE A 27 -4.67 0.89 5.58
N LYS A 28 -4.33 1.26 6.81
CA LYS A 28 -4.74 0.53 8.00
C LYS A 28 -6.16 0.94 8.41
N THR A 29 -7.15 0.31 7.80
CA THR A 29 -8.59 0.51 8.06
C THR A 29 -9.09 -0.10 9.38
N SER A 30 -8.25 -0.07 10.42
CA SER A 30 -8.55 -0.66 11.73
C SER A 30 -9.79 -0.01 12.34
N LEU A 31 -10.95 -0.65 12.19
CA LEU A 31 -12.16 -0.33 12.94
C LEU A 31 -11.91 -0.71 14.40
N THR A 32 -11.50 0.26 15.21
CA THR A 32 -11.20 0.06 16.64
C THR A 32 -12.49 -0.22 17.42
N TYR A 33 -12.43 -1.14 18.37
CA TYR A 33 -13.53 -1.47 19.27
C TYR A 33 -13.98 -0.25 20.08
N ASN A 34 -15.29 0.05 20.08
CA ASN A 34 -15.90 0.99 21.02
C ASN A 34 -16.72 0.19 22.05
N GLY A 35 -16.39 0.32 23.34
CA GLY A 35 -17.19 -0.23 24.43
C GLY A 35 -17.41 -1.75 24.41
N GLY A 36 -16.49 -2.53 23.82
CA GLY A 36 -16.58 -3.99 23.75
C GLY A 36 -17.37 -4.55 22.54
N GLN A 37 -17.87 -3.69 21.65
CA GLN A 37 -18.54 -4.13 20.42
C GLN A 37 -17.61 -4.00 19.21
N LYS A 38 -17.60 -5.03 18.37
CA LYS A 38 -16.96 -4.99 17.04
C LYS A 38 -17.70 -3.94 16.22
N LEU A 39 -17.02 -2.84 15.88
CA LEU A 39 -17.62 -1.82 15.03
C LEU A 39 -17.83 -2.39 13.63
N THR A 40 -19.07 -2.32 13.16
CA THR A 40 -19.41 -2.69 11.78
C THR A 40 -18.97 -1.61 10.81
N SER A 41 -18.83 -0.36 11.24
CA SER A 41 -18.32 0.73 10.40
C SER A 41 -17.70 1.86 11.20
N GLY A 42 -16.96 2.75 10.53
CA GLY A 42 -16.31 3.86 11.19
C GLY A 42 -15.47 4.73 10.27
N TRP A 43 -15.28 5.98 10.72
CA TRP A 43 -14.34 6.91 10.12
C TRP A 43 -12.93 6.62 10.61
N PHE A 44 -11.95 6.86 9.74
CA PHE A 44 -10.53 6.85 10.10
C PHE A 44 -9.83 8.08 9.54
N LEU A 45 -8.77 8.47 10.24
CA LEU A 45 -7.87 9.55 9.87
C LEU A 45 -6.46 9.12 10.25
N SER A 46 -5.52 9.20 9.31
CA SER A 46 -4.10 9.02 9.55
C SER A 46 -3.31 10.20 9.01
N SER A 47 -2.20 10.49 9.68
CA SER A 47 -1.19 11.42 9.20
C SER A 47 0.16 10.76 9.39
N GLN A 48 0.96 10.76 8.33
CA GLN A 48 2.29 10.17 8.34
C GLN A 48 3.28 11.13 7.68
N SER A 49 4.40 11.37 8.36
CA SER A 49 5.54 12.04 7.74
C SER A 49 6.34 11.01 6.93
N ARG A 50 6.55 11.32 5.66
CA ARG A 50 7.46 10.60 4.78
C ARG A 50 8.80 11.35 4.83
N GLN A 51 9.77 10.84 5.59
CA GLN A 51 11.12 11.39 5.55
C GLN A 51 11.76 11.07 4.19
N GLN A 52 11.93 12.09 3.36
CA GLN A 52 12.87 12.06 2.25
C GLN A 52 13.90 13.16 2.44
N GLN A 53 15.15 12.84 2.08
CA GLN A 53 16.34 13.68 2.17
C GLN A 53 16.00 15.18 2.22
N SER A 54 16.12 15.74 3.43
CA SER A 54 16.08 17.18 3.75
C SER A 54 14.73 17.90 3.78
N PHE A 55 13.58 17.27 3.49
CA PHE A 55 12.25 17.92 3.60
C PHE A 55 11.15 17.01 4.15
N ASP A 56 10.30 17.56 5.02
CA ASP A 56 9.16 16.85 5.61
C ASP A 56 7.97 16.82 4.63
N VAL A 57 7.75 15.70 3.96
CA VAL A 57 6.51 15.44 3.21
C VAL A 57 5.49 14.81 4.15
N TRP A 58 4.26 15.32 4.17
CA TRP A 58 3.17 14.77 4.96
C TRP A 58 2.12 14.17 4.04
N GLN A 59 1.67 12.97 4.37
CA GLN A 59 0.47 12.37 3.79
C GLN A 59 -0.61 12.30 4.86
N ILE A 60 -1.78 12.79 4.51
CA ILE A 60 -2.98 12.73 5.33
C ILE A 60 -3.99 11.85 4.60
N ASP A 61 -4.47 10.80 5.25
CA ASP A 61 -5.53 9.94 4.73
C ASP A 61 -6.76 10.05 5.60
N SER A 62 -7.92 10.21 4.98
CA SER A 62 -9.20 10.21 5.67
C SER A 62 -10.16 9.27 4.96
N GLY A 63 -10.99 8.55 5.70
CA GLY A 63 -11.87 7.59 5.04
C GLY A 63 -12.92 6.98 5.93
N TYR A 64 -13.73 6.15 5.31
CA TYR A 64 -14.79 5.40 5.95
C TYR A 64 -14.66 3.93 5.58
N ALA A 65 -14.82 3.06 6.57
CA ALA A 65 -14.82 1.62 6.39
C ALA A 65 -16.14 1.02 6.87
N TYR A 66 -16.61 -0.03 6.19
CA TYR A 66 -17.85 -0.74 6.47
C TYR A 66 -17.65 -2.26 6.30
N SER A 67 -17.98 -3.03 7.32
CA SER A 67 -17.92 -4.49 7.36
C SER A 67 -19.21 -5.05 6.77
N VAL A 68 -19.10 -5.66 5.60
CA VAL A 68 -20.23 -6.31 4.91
C VAL A 68 -20.51 -7.68 5.52
N THR A 69 -19.46 -8.35 5.98
CA THR A 69 -19.53 -9.63 6.70
C THR A 69 -18.50 -9.65 7.83
N ASP A 70 -18.42 -10.74 8.58
CA ASP A 70 -17.42 -10.89 9.62
C ASP A 70 -15.97 -10.89 9.14
N ASN A 71 -15.75 -11.25 7.88
CA ASN A 71 -14.45 -11.36 7.25
C ASN A 71 -14.25 -10.43 6.04
N THR A 72 -15.24 -9.61 5.69
CA THR A 72 -15.18 -8.72 4.52
C THR A 72 -15.51 -7.29 4.90
N GLN A 73 -14.60 -6.38 4.54
CA GLN A 73 -14.74 -4.95 4.76
C GLN A 73 -14.53 -4.20 3.45
N LEU A 74 -15.41 -3.24 3.17
CA LEU A 74 -15.24 -2.24 2.13
C LEU A 74 -14.73 -0.94 2.76
N TYR A 75 -13.94 -0.17 2.03
CA TYR A 75 -13.52 1.14 2.48
C TYR A 75 -13.36 2.11 1.31
N VAL A 76 -13.57 3.38 1.61
CA VAL A 76 -13.26 4.49 0.72
C VAL A 76 -12.45 5.51 1.51
N SER A 77 -11.40 6.04 0.91
CA SER A 77 -10.57 7.08 1.52
C SER A 77 -10.10 8.10 0.51
N THR A 78 -9.88 9.31 0.99
CA THR A 78 -9.12 10.32 0.29
C THR A 78 -7.72 10.39 0.90
N HIS A 79 -6.74 10.75 0.07
CA HIS A 79 -5.39 11.05 0.52
C HIS A 79 -4.97 12.42 -0.01
N LEU A 80 -4.16 13.13 0.77
CA LEU A 80 -3.54 14.40 0.41
C LEU A 80 -2.06 14.33 0.80
N THR A 81 -1.19 14.60 -0.16
CA THR A 81 0.27 14.66 0.04
C THR A 81 0.75 16.08 -0.15
N THR A 82 1.49 16.62 0.82
CA THR A 82 1.96 18.01 0.79
C THR A 82 3.06 18.24 -0.24
N SER A 83 3.09 19.45 -0.81
CA SER A 83 4.15 19.92 -1.71
C SER A 83 5.50 20.10 -1.00
N THR A 84 6.58 20.00 -1.79
CA THR A 84 7.90 20.58 -1.51
C THR A 84 8.34 21.40 -2.73
N ASP A 85 9.50 22.06 -2.67
CA ASP A 85 10.08 22.78 -3.82
C ASP A 85 10.31 21.88 -5.05
N TYR A 86 10.44 20.56 -4.83
CA TYR A 86 10.76 19.57 -5.86
C TYR A 86 9.61 18.61 -6.17
N ARG A 87 8.52 18.65 -5.38
CA ARG A 87 7.35 17.80 -5.59
C ARG A 87 6.05 18.57 -5.42
N PRO A 88 5.15 18.55 -6.40
CA PRO A 88 3.85 19.18 -6.27
C PRO A 88 2.99 18.44 -5.24
N THR A 89 2.00 19.15 -4.69
CA THR A 89 0.90 18.53 -3.96
C THR A 89 0.20 17.48 -4.82
N SER A 90 -0.10 16.33 -4.24
CA SER A 90 -1.00 15.34 -4.85
C SER A 90 -2.21 15.10 -3.95
N SER A 91 -3.33 14.75 -4.58
CA SER A 91 -4.53 14.31 -3.87
C SER A 91 -5.14 13.14 -4.60
N GLY A 92 -5.87 12.30 -3.88
CA GLY A 92 -6.46 11.15 -4.51
C GLY A 92 -7.54 10.48 -3.70
N LEU A 93 -8.12 9.46 -4.33
CA LEU A 93 -9.21 8.66 -3.81
C LEU A 93 -8.84 7.19 -3.92
N THR A 94 -9.17 6.41 -2.90
CA THR A 94 -8.99 4.97 -2.88
C THR A 94 -10.32 4.33 -2.54
N SER A 95 -10.70 3.31 -3.29
CA SER A 95 -11.80 2.41 -2.96
C SER A 95 -11.25 1.00 -2.89
N GLY A 96 -11.51 0.29 -1.81
CA GLY A 96 -10.94 -1.03 -1.62
C GLY A 96 -11.80 -1.98 -0.82
N VAL A 97 -11.41 -3.25 -0.92
CA VAL A 97 -11.95 -4.36 -0.16
C VAL A 97 -10.83 -5.04 0.60
N LYS A 98 -11.11 -5.41 1.84
CA LYS A 98 -10.25 -6.24 2.68
C LYS A 98 -10.99 -7.52 3.04
N TYR A 99 -10.31 -8.65 2.88
CA TYR A 99 -10.81 -9.97 3.21
C TYR A 99 -9.89 -10.67 4.20
N THR A 100 -10.44 -11.07 5.35
CA THR A 100 -9.73 -11.84 6.37
C THR A 100 -9.90 -13.33 6.06
N VAL A 101 -8.88 -13.91 5.44
CA VAL A 101 -8.85 -15.33 5.06
C VAL A 101 -8.82 -16.22 6.31
N SER A 102 -8.06 -15.82 7.33
CA SER A 102 -7.96 -16.51 8.62
C SER A 102 -7.63 -15.51 9.74
N PRO A 103 -7.67 -15.90 11.03
CA PRO A 103 -7.33 -14.99 12.12
C PRO A 103 -5.94 -14.34 12.04
N ARG A 104 -5.02 -14.83 11.19
CA ARG A 104 -3.68 -14.29 11.00
C ARG A 104 -3.39 -13.87 9.56
N ILE A 105 -4.31 -14.06 8.62
CA ILE A 105 -4.08 -13.79 7.20
C ILE A 105 -5.19 -12.90 6.68
N SER A 106 -4.80 -11.78 6.08
CA SER A 106 -5.72 -10.94 5.33
C SER A 106 -5.14 -10.58 3.98
N ILE A 107 -6.04 -10.34 3.04
CA ILE A 107 -5.72 -9.83 1.71
C ILE A 107 -6.56 -8.57 1.46
N ASN A 108 -6.06 -7.69 0.60
CA ASN A 108 -6.79 -6.52 0.17
C ASN A 108 -6.62 -6.29 -1.32
N SER A 109 -7.61 -5.63 -1.91
CA SER A 109 -7.52 -5.08 -3.25
C SER A 109 -8.11 -3.69 -3.24
N ALA A 110 -7.48 -2.77 -3.96
CA ALA A 110 -7.97 -1.41 -4.07
C ALA A 110 -7.76 -0.85 -5.46
N ILE A 111 -8.63 0.10 -5.82
CA ILE A 111 -8.47 0.98 -6.96
C ILE A 111 -8.17 2.36 -6.40
N THR A 112 -7.10 2.97 -6.90
CA THR A 112 -6.66 4.30 -6.51
C THR A 112 -6.76 5.25 -7.69
N SER A 113 -7.10 6.50 -7.42
CA SER A 113 -6.86 7.61 -8.33
C SER A 113 -5.97 8.61 -7.61
N GLU A 114 -4.95 9.11 -8.31
CA GLU A 114 -4.09 10.17 -7.83
C GLU A 114 -4.08 11.29 -8.85
N THR A 115 -4.28 12.51 -8.38
CA THR A 115 -4.24 13.73 -9.18
C THR A 115 -3.05 14.57 -8.74
N MET A 116 -2.16 14.83 -9.69
CA MET A 116 -0.96 15.65 -9.51
C MET A 116 -0.80 16.55 -10.74
N ASN A 117 -0.63 17.86 -10.54
CA ASN A 117 -0.50 18.83 -11.64
C ASN A 117 -1.61 18.74 -12.71
N ASN A 118 -2.87 18.58 -12.30
CA ASN A 118 -4.04 18.42 -13.18
C ASN A 118 -4.03 17.14 -14.04
N LYS A 119 -3.11 16.20 -13.80
CA LYS A 119 -3.14 14.86 -14.38
C LYS A 119 -3.64 13.88 -13.35
N THR A 120 -4.69 13.12 -13.69
CA THR A 120 -5.18 12.01 -12.87
C THR A 120 -4.67 10.69 -13.44
N THR A 121 -4.07 9.87 -12.59
CA THR A 121 -3.62 8.52 -12.90
C THR A 121 -4.39 7.51 -12.06
N LEU A 122 -4.69 6.35 -12.66
CA LEU A 122 -5.36 5.25 -11.99
C LEU A 122 -4.36 4.15 -11.59
N GLY A 123 -4.55 3.62 -10.39
CA GLY A 123 -3.77 2.51 -9.84
C GLY A 123 -4.64 1.36 -9.36
N LEU A 124 -4.03 0.18 -9.35
CA LEU A 124 -4.55 -1.05 -8.75
C LEU A 124 -3.57 -1.51 -7.69
N GLU A 125 -4.06 -1.77 -6.49
CA GLU A 125 -3.30 -2.33 -5.39
C GLU A 125 -3.82 -3.74 -5.09
N PHE A 126 -2.90 -4.68 -4.89
CA PHE A 126 -3.19 -5.98 -4.30
C PHE A 126 -2.22 -6.24 -3.16
N GLY A 127 -2.74 -6.49 -1.97
CA GLY A 127 -1.95 -6.66 -0.76
C GLY A 127 -2.28 -7.93 0.00
N SER A 128 -1.32 -8.41 0.77
CA SER A 128 -1.48 -9.47 1.74
C SER A 128 -0.72 -9.16 3.02
N GLN A 129 -1.28 -9.57 4.16
CA GLN A 129 -0.67 -9.45 5.46
C GLN A 129 -0.77 -10.79 6.20
N TYR A 130 0.35 -11.18 6.80
CA TYR A 130 0.45 -12.32 7.70
C TYR A 130 0.92 -11.88 9.09
N ASP A 131 0.12 -12.14 10.11
CA ASP A 131 0.47 -11.90 11.51
C ASP A 131 1.28 -13.09 12.04
N VAL A 132 2.61 -12.94 12.04
CA VAL A 132 3.56 -13.93 12.56
C VAL A 132 3.33 -14.14 14.06
N SER A 133 3.06 -13.05 14.78
CA SER A 133 2.69 -13.04 16.19
C SER A 133 1.77 -11.86 16.49
N GLN A 134 1.33 -11.73 17.75
CA GLN A 134 0.55 -10.55 18.17
C GLN A 134 1.31 -9.22 18.03
N LYS A 135 2.65 -9.26 17.92
CA LYS A 135 3.51 -8.07 17.86
C LYS A 135 4.21 -7.88 16.52
N VAL A 136 4.12 -8.86 15.62
CA VAL A 136 4.90 -8.88 14.38
C VAL A 136 4.01 -9.32 13.22
N ASN A 137 3.99 -8.52 12.17
CA ASN A 137 3.37 -8.87 10.90
C ASN A 137 4.34 -8.70 9.73
N VAL A 138 4.09 -9.47 8.67
CA VAL A 138 4.73 -9.35 7.36
C VAL A 138 3.68 -8.90 6.37
N ARG A 139 4.05 -8.01 5.45
CA ARG A 139 3.19 -7.52 4.38
C ARG A 139 3.85 -7.68 3.03
N ALA A 140 3.05 -7.97 2.02
CA ALA A 140 3.47 -7.94 0.63
C ALA A 140 2.39 -7.21 -0.17
N THR A 141 2.80 -6.18 -0.92
CA THR A 141 1.90 -5.34 -1.74
C THR A 141 2.43 -5.26 -3.15
N VAL A 142 1.51 -5.33 -4.12
CA VAL A 142 1.78 -5.08 -5.53
C VAL A 142 0.91 -3.92 -5.97
N ASP A 143 1.55 -2.85 -6.43
CA ASP A 143 0.88 -1.69 -7.01
C ASP A 143 1.14 -1.64 -8.50
N TYR A 144 0.09 -1.36 -9.26
CA TYR A 144 0.14 -1.17 -10.70
C TYR A 144 -0.54 0.14 -11.07
N ALA A 145 0.21 1.13 -11.55
CA ALA A 145 -0.34 2.42 -11.96
C ALA A 145 0.28 2.87 -13.28
N GLU A 146 -0.54 3.01 -14.34
CA GLU A 146 -0.26 3.42 -15.73
C GLU A 146 1.02 2.89 -16.44
N LEU A 147 2.21 2.97 -15.83
CA LEU A 147 3.51 2.53 -16.33
C LEU A 147 4.45 1.97 -15.24
N GLU A 148 4.04 1.98 -13.97
CA GLU A 148 4.88 1.55 -12.84
C GLU A 148 4.28 0.34 -12.14
N GLN A 149 5.13 -0.66 -11.91
CA GLN A 149 4.84 -1.81 -11.08
C GLN A 149 5.77 -1.77 -9.86
N ILE A 150 5.17 -1.68 -8.68
CA ILE A 150 5.90 -1.67 -7.41
C ILE A 150 5.58 -2.96 -6.68
N ILE A 151 6.61 -3.62 -6.16
CA ILE A 151 6.45 -4.75 -5.25
C ILE A 151 7.07 -4.32 -3.92
N GLU A 152 6.25 -4.19 -2.89
CA GLU A 152 6.68 -3.89 -1.53
C GLU A 152 6.67 -5.15 -0.68
N LEU A 153 7.73 -5.33 0.12
CA LEU A 153 7.76 -6.25 1.24
C LEU A 153 8.00 -5.47 2.53
N GLY A 154 7.10 -5.61 3.50
CA GLY A 154 7.10 -4.84 4.74
C GLY A 154 7.11 -5.72 5.98
N LEU A 155 7.74 -5.22 7.05
CA LEU A 155 7.63 -5.77 8.39
C LEU A 155 6.94 -4.73 9.29
N GLY A 156 5.98 -5.17 10.10
CA GLY A 156 5.29 -4.34 11.08
C GLY A 156 5.56 -4.83 12.49
N PHE A 157 5.88 -3.90 13.38
CA PHE A 157 6.06 -4.16 14.82
C PHE A 157 5.04 -3.35 15.61
N SER A 158 4.42 -3.96 16.62
CA SER A 158 3.55 -3.31 17.60
C SER A 158 4.13 -3.50 19.00
N PHE A 159 4.46 -2.41 19.68
CA PHE A 159 5.05 -2.39 21.03
C PHE A 159 4.08 -1.85 22.08
#